data_AF-A0A653ITG9-F1
#
_entry.id   AF-A0A653ITG9-F1
#
_cell.length_a   1.000
_cell.length_b   1.000
_cell.length_c   1.000
_cell.angle_alpha   90.00
_cell.angle_beta   90.00
_cell.angle_gamma   90.00
#
_symmetry.space_group_name_H-M   'P 1'
#
loop_
_entity.id
_entity.type
_entity.pdbx_description
1 polymer ?
#
loop_
_entity_poly.entity_id
_entity_poly.type
_entity_poly.pdbx_seq_one_letter_code
_entity_poly.pdbx_strand_id
1 'polypeptide(L)'
;MSAAIAMFAVAIASPLAGQAAGGSETRPAQQPRAVVVPGYGSVYVVPQQPKDTRTPRQRCVDEEIAREGGSPSELALRVIDLKCSQR
;
A
#
# COMPACT_ATOMS: atom_id res chain seq x y z
N MET A 1 -31.12 -56.88 4.20
CA MET A 1 -31.58 -55.63 4.84
C MET A 1 -30.34 -54.76 4.97
N SER A 2 -30.01 -54.00 3.93
CA SER A 2 -30.49 -52.64 3.61
C SER A 2 -29.54 -51.55 4.12
N ALA A 3 -29.18 -50.69 3.18
CA ALA A 3 -28.20 -49.60 3.16
C ALA A 3 -28.18 -48.63 4.34
N ALA A 4 -27.06 -47.91 4.51
CA ALA A 4 -27.12 -46.48 4.77
C ALA A 4 -25.80 -45.73 4.47
N ILE A 5 -25.89 -44.87 3.44
CA ILE A 5 -25.46 -43.46 3.41
C ILE A 5 -23.95 -43.16 3.32
N ALA A 6 -23.53 -42.86 2.09
CA ALA A 6 -22.29 -42.16 1.75
C ALA A 6 -22.35 -40.70 2.23
N MET A 7 -21.35 -40.25 3.00
CA MET A 7 -21.18 -38.85 3.33
C MET A 7 -20.57 -38.11 2.13
N PHE A 8 -21.34 -37.18 1.55
CA PHE A 8 -20.86 -36.23 0.54
C PHE A 8 -20.03 -35.14 1.23
N ALA A 9 -18.71 -35.15 1.02
CA ALA A 9 -17.84 -34.05 1.39
C ALA A 9 -18.01 -32.91 0.37
N VAL A 10 -18.75 -31.87 0.74
CA VAL A 10 -18.79 -30.62 -0.04
C VAL A 10 -17.47 -29.89 0.20
N ALA A 11 -16.58 -29.93 -0.78
CA ALA A 11 -15.42 -29.06 -0.85
C ALA A 11 -15.88 -27.64 -1.21
N ILE A 12 -16.04 -26.78 -0.21
CA ILE A 12 -16.19 -25.34 -0.46
C ILE A 12 -14.83 -24.78 -0.87
N ALA A 13 -14.64 -24.56 -2.17
CA ALA A 13 -13.52 -23.77 -2.66
C ALA A 13 -13.79 -22.30 -2.32
N SER A 14 -13.25 -21.85 -1.18
CA SER A 14 -13.15 -20.42 -0.88
C SER A 14 -12.10 -19.80 -1.80
N PRO A 15 -12.41 -18.82 -2.66
CA PRO A 15 -11.35 -18.01 -3.24
C PRO A 15 -10.81 -17.14 -2.10
N LEU A 16 -9.66 -17.52 -1.54
CA LEU A 16 -8.82 -16.57 -0.84
C LEU A 16 -8.35 -15.56 -1.89
N ALA A 17 -9.08 -14.45 -2.03
CA ALA A 17 -8.48 -13.19 -2.41
C ALA A 17 -7.54 -12.79 -1.27
N GLY A 18 -6.35 -13.40 -1.25
CA GLY A 18 -5.26 -13.04 -0.37
C GLY A 18 -4.86 -11.61 -0.68
N GLN A 19 -5.27 -10.69 0.19
CA GLN A 19 -4.81 -9.31 0.19
C GLN A 19 -3.33 -9.32 0.53
N ALA A 20 -2.49 -9.04 -0.46
CA ALA A 20 -1.07 -8.80 -0.27
C ALA A 20 -0.89 -7.45 0.43
N ALA A 21 -0.91 -7.47 1.77
CA ALA A 21 -0.22 -6.49 2.57
C ALA A 21 1.25 -6.93 2.67
N GLY A 22 2.17 -6.19 2.02
CA GLY A 22 3.60 -6.46 2.16
C GLY A 22 4.48 -5.84 1.09
N GLY A 23 5.08 -4.70 1.42
CA GLY A 23 6.51 -4.49 1.21
C GLY A 23 7.03 -4.34 -0.22
N SER A 24 6.77 -3.19 -0.83
CA SER A 24 7.68 -2.40 -1.68
C SER A 24 6.81 -1.56 -2.58
N GLU A 25 6.71 -0.26 -2.31
CA GLU A 25 6.27 0.69 -3.31
C GLU A 25 7.36 0.80 -4.38
N THR A 26 7.53 -0.26 -5.17
CA THR A 26 8.15 -0.19 -6.48
C THR A 26 7.14 0.52 -7.35
N ARG A 27 7.09 1.85 -7.21
CA ARG A 27 6.16 2.69 -7.95
C ARG A 27 6.43 2.45 -9.44
N PRO A 28 5.51 1.85 -10.21
CA PRO A 28 5.72 1.69 -11.63
C PRO A 28 5.92 3.09 -12.21
N ALA A 29 6.97 3.26 -13.01
CA ALA A 29 7.24 4.52 -13.70
C ALA A 29 5.92 4.97 -14.36
N GLN A 30 5.37 6.09 -13.90
CA GLN A 30 4.06 6.59 -14.32
C GLN A 30 4.15 7.04 -15.78
N GLN A 31 3.94 6.11 -16.70
CA GLN A 31 3.98 6.41 -18.13
C GLN A 31 2.72 7.20 -18.53
N PRO A 32 2.84 8.22 -19.39
CA PRO A 32 1.69 8.86 -20.01
C PRO A 32 0.86 7.84 -20.78
N ARG A 33 -0.47 7.91 -20.65
CA ARG A 33 -1.40 7.03 -21.37
C ARG A 33 -2.27 7.86 -22.32
N ALA A 34 -2.48 7.37 -23.53
CA ALA A 34 -3.38 8.00 -24.50
C ALA A 34 -4.81 7.52 -24.28
N VAL A 35 -5.75 8.45 -24.17
CA VAL A 35 -7.19 8.19 -24.02
C VAL A 35 -7.93 8.86 -25.17
N VAL A 36 -8.80 8.13 -25.85
CA VAL A 36 -9.61 8.68 -26.94
C VAL A 36 -10.85 9.35 -26.35
N VAL A 37 -10.99 10.66 -26.55
CA VAL A 37 -12.13 11.46 -26.10
C VAL A 37 -13.02 11.80 -27.31
N PRO A 38 -14.31 11.40 -27.32
CA PRO A 38 -15.23 11.73 -28.40
C PRO A 38 -15.28 13.24 -28.66
N GLY A 39 -15.12 13.66 -29.92
CA GLY A 39 -15.10 15.08 -30.32
C GLY A 39 -13.75 15.80 -30.15
N TYR A 40 -12.78 15.21 -29.47
CA TYR A 40 -11.48 15.84 -29.18
C TYR A 40 -10.26 15.00 -29.62
N GLY A 41 -10.46 13.74 -30.01
CA GLY A 41 -9.37 12.86 -30.48
C GLY A 41 -8.60 12.22 -29.33
N SER A 42 -7.34 11.83 -29.57
CA SER A 42 -6.48 11.20 -28.55
C SER A 42 -5.84 12.24 -27.63
N VAL A 43 -6.04 12.12 -26.32
CA VAL A 43 -5.47 12.97 -25.28
C VAL A 43 -4.48 12.16 -24.44
N TYR A 44 -3.30 12.72 -24.18
CA TYR A 44 -2.34 12.14 -23.25
C TYR A 44 -2.68 12.55 -21.82
N VAL A 45 -2.95 11.58 -20.96
CA VAL A 45 -3.13 11.82 -19.53
C VAL A 45 -1.93 11.31 -18.75
N VAL A 46 -1.39 12.18 -17.92
CA VAL A 46 -0.29 11.88 -17.00
C VAL A 46 -0.90 11.68 -15.61
N PRO A 47 -0.63 10.55 -14.94
CA PRO A 47 -1.02 10.39 -13.55
C PRO A 47 -0.34 11.48 -12.70
N GLN A 48 -1.13 12.37 -12.09
CA GLN A 48 -0.59 13.32 -11.12
C GLN A 48 -0.29 12.57 -9.83
N GLN A 49 0.93 12.71 -9.32
CA GLN A 49 1.22 12.26 -7.96
C GLN A 49 0.49 13.17 -6.96
N PRO A 50 -0.14 12.60 -5.91
CA PRO A 50 -0.58 13.41 -4.78
C PRO A 50 0.61 14.20 -4.23
N LYS A 51 0.43 15.52 -4.09
CA LYS A 51 1.45 16.36 -3.45
C LYS A 51 1.54 15.97 -1.98
N ASP A 52 2.76 15.74 -1.50
CA ASP A 52 2.98 15.56 -0.07
C ASP A 52 2.67 16.87 0.67
N THR A 53 1.69 16.82 1.54
CA THR A 53 1.24 17.96 2.36
C THR A 53 1.87 17.94 3.76
N ARG A 54 2.64 16.91 4.09
CA ARG A 54 3.31 16.80 5.38
C ARG A 54 4.37 17.88 5.53
N THR A 55 4.50 18.35 6.76
CA THR A 55 5.59 19.28 7.13
C THR A 55 6.94 18.57 7.01
N PRO A 56 8.05 19.33 6.84
CA PRO A 56 9.40 18.75 6.83
C PRO A 56 9.71 17.88 8.06
N ARG A 57 9.22 18.29 9.24
CA ARG A 57 9.38 17.52 10.48
C ARG A 57 8.62 16.20 10.44
N GLN A 58 7.35 16.21 10.02
CA GLN A 58 6.55 14.98 9.89
C GLN A 58 7.20 13.98 8.93
N ARG A 59 7.71 14.47 7.79
CA ARG A 59 8.45 13.61 6.87
C ARG A 59 9.69 12.98 7.50
N CYS A 60 10.47 13.76 8.25
CA CYS A 60 11.62 13.24 8.98
C CYS A 60 11.20 12.13 9.95
N VAL A 61 10.16 12.37 10.75
CA VAL A 61 9.67 11.39 11.73
C VAL A 61 9.21 10.11 11.03
N ASP A 62 8.40 10.22 9.97
CA ASP A 62 7.93 9.06 9.20
C ASP A 62 9.10 8.26 8.59
N GLU A 63 10.10 8.94 8.03
CA GLU A 63 11.30 8.31 7.46
C GLU A 63 12.12 7.56 8.52
N GLU A 64 12.26 8.12 9.73
CA GLU A 64 12.99 7.47 10.83
C GLU A 64 12.21 6.30 11.43
N ILE A 65 10.90 6.45 11.63
CA ILE A 65 10.03 5.35 12.08
C ILE A 65 10.11 4.19 11.08
N ALA A 66 10.08 4.48 9.77
CA ALA A 66 10.25 3.47 8.74
C ALA A 66 11.62 2.79 8.79
N ARG A 67 12.70 3.55 9.06
CA ARG A 67 14.05 2.99 9.26
C ARG A 67 14.14 2.04 10.46
N GLU A 68 13.40 2.31 11.52
CA GLU A 68 13.36 1.45 12.72
C GLU A 68 12.46 0.21 12.58
N GLY A 69 11.74 0.07 11.45
CA GLY A 69 10.84 -1.06 11.22
C GLY A 69 9.37 -0.78 11.58
N GLY A 70 8.99 0.49 11.69
CA GLY A 70 7.58 0.93 11.80
C GLY A 70 6.97 0.85 13.19
N SER A 71 7.60 0.14 14.13
CA SER A 71 7.13 -0.02 15.52
C SER A 71 8.23 0.34 16.52
N PRO A 72 8.66 1.62 16.57
CA PRO A 72 9.67 2.07 17.51
C PRO A 72 9.19 1.92 18.96
N SER A 73 10.13 1.64 19.86
CA SER A 73 9.88 1.72 21.31
C SER A 73 9.67 3.17 21.75
N GLU A 74 9.13 3.39 22.96
CA GLU A 74 8.92 4.76 23.47
C GLU A 74 10.22 5.57 23.55
N LEU A 75 11.32 4.92 23.95
CA LEU A 75 12.64 5.56 23.98
C LEU A 75 13.07 5.97 22.57
N ALA A 76 12.88 5.09 21.60
CA ALA A 76 13.28 5.34 20.23
C ALA A 76 12.44 6.46 19.58
N LEU A 77 11.14 6.52 19.87
CA LEU A 77 10.29 7.64 19.48
C LEU A 77 10.81 8.99 19.99
N ARG A 78 11.26 9.06 21.26
CA ARG A 78 11.85 10.30 21.81
C ARG A 78 13.15 10.68 21.13
N VAL A 79 13.99 9.70 20.77
CA VAL A 79 15.23 9.94 20.02
C VAL A 79 14.93 10.44 18.60
N ILE A 80 13.94 9.85 17.92
CA ILE A 80 13.48 10.29 16.60
C ILE A 80 12.97 11.72 16.67
N ASP A 81 12.14 12.05 17.66
CA ASP A 81 11.59 13.40 17.82
C ASP A 81 12.70 14.43 18.03
N LEU A 82 13.68 14.11 18.88
CA LEU A 82 14.84 14.95 19.10
C LEU A 82 15.64 15.15 17.81
N LYS A 83 15.91 14.08 17.06
CA LYS A 83 16.61 14.12 15.77
C LYS A 83 15.90 15.01 14.75
N CYS A 84 14.58 14.93 14.68
CA CYS A 84 13.78 15.69 13.71
C CYS A 84 13.46 17.13 14.15
N SER A 85 13.61 17.45 15.44
CA SER A 85 13.47 18.82 15.95
C SER A 85 14.69 19.70 15.69
N GLN A 86 15.88 19.09 15.56
CA GLN A 86 17.16 19.79 15.38
C GLN A 86 17.58 19.94 13.91
N ARG A 87 16.64 19.85 12.97
CA ARG A 87 16.89 19.77 11.53
C ARG A 87 16.47 21.04 10.78
#